data_AF-A0A821N0H4-F1
#
_entry.id   AF-A0A821N0H4-F1
#
_cell.length_a   1.000
_cell.length_b   1.000
_cell.length_c   1.000
_cell.angle_alpha   90.00
_cell.angle_beta   90.00
_cell.angle_gamma   90.00
#
_symmetry.space_group_name_H-M   'P 1'
#
loop_
_entity.id
_entity.type
_entity.pdbx_description
1 polymer ?
#
loop_
_entity_poly.entity_id
_entity_poly.type
_entity_poly.pdbx_seq_one_letter_code
_entity_poly.pdbx_strand_id
1 'polypeptide(L)' 'MNFKASKILDPVIDYAHEPLLPLAEACQPLNNLLHNLSTYVSIALKCTPHGPPHGLTFDEAASIHLYTMEWDSEHGTRYF' A
#
# COMPACT_ATOMS: atom_id res chain seq x y z
N MET A 1 -7.45 38.88 5.02
CA MET A 1 -7.21 37.43 5.24
C MET A 1 -6.59 36.89 3.96
N ASN A 2 -5.32 36.46 4.00
CA ASN A 2 -4.61 35.92 2.85
C ASN A 2 -4.78 34.39 2.82
N PHE A 3 -5.55 33.87 1.87
CA PHE A 3 -5.60 32.44 1.58
C PHE A 3 -4.31 32.05 0.85
N LYS A 4 -3.44 31.26 1.51
CA LYS A 4 -2.34 30.58 0.80
C LYS A 4 -2.99 29.56 -0.13
N ALA A 5 -2.83 29.73 -1.44
CA ALA A 5 -3.23 28.72 -2.42
C ALA A 5 -2.53 27.40 -2.09
N SER A 6 -3.31 26.36 -1.79
CA SER A 6 -2.78 25.00 -1.69
C SER A 6 -2.22 24.65 -3.06
N LYS A 7 -0.91 24.36 -3.14
CA LYS A 7 -0.33 23.81 -4.37
C LYS A 7 -1.05 22.50 -4.64
N ILE A 8 -1.90 22.48 -5.67
CA ILE A 8 -2.40 21.24 -6.24
C ILE A 8 -1.15 20.49 -6.69
N LEU A 9 -0.85 19.37 -6.04
CA LEU A 9 0.25 18.52 -6.45
C LEU A 9 -0.16 17.91 -7.79
N ASP A 10 0.60 18.19 -8.84
CA ASP A 10 0.39 17.52 -10.12
C ASP A 10 0.53 16.00 -9.92
N PRO A 11 -0.35 15.18 -10.52
CA PRO A 11 -0.22 13.74 -10.44
C PRO A 11 1.14 13.32 -10.99
N VAL A 12 1.78 12.34 -10.35
CA VAL A 12 3.02 11.77 -10.83
C VAL A 12 2.70 10.89 -12.04
N ILE A 13 2.86 11.43 -13.25
CA ILE A 13 2.47 10.75 -14.50
C ILE A 13 3.59 9.84 -15.03
N ASP A 14 4.84 10.14 -14.67
CA ASP A 14 6.03 9.42 -15.17
C ASP A 14 6.05 7.93 -14.79
N TYR A 15 5.24 7.52 -13.80
CA TYR A 15 5.13 6.13 -13.36
C TYR A 15 3.93 5.39 -13.94
N ALA A 16 3.10 6.04 -14.76
CA ALA A 16 1.89 5.44 -15.31
C ALA A 16 2.16 4.26 -16.26
N HIS A 17 3.37 4.17 -16.82
CA HIS A 17 3.79 3.14 -17.76
C HIS A 17 4.90 2.23 -17.22
N GLU A 18 5.37 2.48 -16.00
CA GLU A 18 6.35 1.62 -15.36
C GLU A 18 5.71 0.28 -14.96
N PRO A 19 6.44 -0.84 -15.08
CA PRO A 19 5.92 -2.14 -14.68
C PRO A 19 5.64 -2.15 -13.18
N LEU A 20 4.49 -2.69 -12.80
CA LEU A 20 4.18 -2.92 -11.39
C LEU A 20 5.12 -3.97 -10.82
N LEU A 21 5.75 -3.65 -9.70
CA LEU A 21 6.56 -4.58 -8.93
C LEU A 21 5.66 -5.45 -8.05
N PRO A 22 6.09 -6.68 -7.71
CA PRO A 22 5.42 -7.49 -6.69
C PRO A 22 5.24 -6.71 -5.39
N LEU A 23 4.15 -6.97 -4.66
CA LEU A 23 3.80 -6.22 -3.44
C LEU A 23 4.94 -6.22 -2.42
N ALA A 24 5.61 -7.36 -2.26
CA ALA A 24 6.74 -7.50 -1.34
C ALA A 24 7.92 -6.60 -1.69
N GLU A 25 8.23 -6.43 -2.98
CA GLU A 25 9.30 -5.57 -3.46
C GLU A 25 8.93 -4.09 -3.30
N ALA A 26 7.69 -3.73 -3.66
CA ALA A 26 7.18 -2.37 -3.49
C ALA A 26 7.20 -1.90 -2.02
N CYS A 27 7.03 -2.82 -1.07
CA CYS A 27 7.08 -2.53 0.36
C CYS A 27 8.49 -2.48 0.95
N GLN A 28 9.53 -2.99 0.26
CA GLN A 28 10.90 -3.02 0.81
C GLN A 28 11.41 -1.65 1.27
N PRO A 29 11.24 -0.55 0.52
CA PRO A 29 11.69 0.78 0.93
C PRO A 29 11.01 1.29 2.22
N LEU A 30 9.84 0.75 2.56
CA LEU A 30 9.00 1.20 3.68
C LEU A 30 9.25 0.40 4.97
N ASN A 31 9.99 -0.71 4.91
CA ASN A 31 10.21 -1.60 6.07
C ASN A 31 10.84 -0.90 7.28
N ASN A 32 11.63 0.17 7.06
CA ASN A 32 12.25 0.93 8.15
C ASN A 32 11.31 1.98 8.76
N LEU A 33 10.20 2.30 8.09
CA LEU A 33 9.21 3.30 8.51
C LEU A 33 8.02 2.65 9.21
N LEU A 34 7.66 1.44 8.80
CA LEU A 34 6.48 0.73 9.28
C LEU A 34 6.90 -0.53 10.04
N HIS A 35 6.53 -0.59 11.31
CA HIS A 35 6.85 -1.72 12.17
C HIS A 35 6.21 -3.02 11.63
N ASN A 36 6.99 -4.09 11.55
CA ASN A 36 6.56 -5.43 11.10
C ASN A 36 5.89 -5.47 9.71
N LEU A 37 6.15 -4.51 8.83
CA LEU A 37 5.52 -4.44 7.50
C LEU A 37 5.67 -5.74 6.70
N SER A 38 6.84 -6.37 6.71
CA SER A 38 7.08 -7.65 6.01
C SER A 38 6.16 -8.78 6.48
N THR A 39 5.82 -8.81 7.77
CA THR A 39 4.88 -9.76 8.35
C THR A 39 3.47 -9.49 7.84
N TYR A 40 3.03 -8.24 7.84
CA TYR A 40 1.70 -7.86 7.34
C TYR A 40 1.56 -8.12 5.84
N VAL A 41 2.60 -7.82 5.04
CA VAL A 41 2.65 -8.17 3.61
C VAL A 41 2.51 -9.68 3.43
N SER A 42 3.23 -10.47 4.22
CA SER A 42 3.14 -11.93 4.15
C SER A 42 1.75 -12.46 4.52
N ILE A 43 1.07 -11.85 5.49
CA ILE A 43 -0.30 -12.19 5.87
C ILE A 43 -1.26 -11.83 4.73
N ALA A 44 -1.17 -10.61 4.20
CA ALA A 44 -2.02 -10.14 3.10
C ALA A 44 -1.91 -11.05 1.87
N LEU A 45 -0.70 -11.45 1.49
CA LEU A 45 -0.47 -12.40 0.40
C LEU A 45 -1.11 -13.76 0.69
N LYS A 46 -0.94 -14.32 1.90
CA LYS A 46 -1.51 -15.63 2.27
C LYS A 46 -3.04 -15.62 2.35
N CYS A 47 -3.62 -14.51 2.78
CA CYS A 47 -5.07 -14.37 2.96
C CYS A 47 -5.79 -13.97 1.65
N THR A 48 -5.03 -13.64 0.60
CA THR A 48 -5.59 -13.31 -0.71
C THR A 48 -5.91 -14.59 -1.50
N PRO A 49 -7.14 -14.77 -1.99
CA PRO A 49 -7.50 -15.94 -2.80
C PRO A 49 -6.72 -16.00 -4.12
N HIS A 50 -6.32 -17.20 -4.54
CA HIS A 50 -5.78 -17.44 -5.87
C HIS A 50 -6.90 -17.30 -6.92
N GLY A 51 -6.93 -16.16 -7.61
CA GLY A 51 -7.96 -15.80 -8.59
C GLY A 51 -8.89 -14.70 -8.08
N PRO A 52 -8.38 -13.48 -7.82
CA PRO A 52 -9.20 -12.40 -7.31
C PRO A 52 -10.27 -12.02 -8.33
N PRO A 53 -11.46 -11.59 -7.87
CA PRO A 53 -12.51 -11.13 -8.78
C PRO A 53 -12.08 -9.84 -9.49
N HIS A 54 -12.74 -9.53 -10.61
CA HIS A 54 -12.62 -8.26 -11.34
C HIS A 54 -11.32 -8.04 -12.13
N GLY A 55 -10.56 -9.10 -12.44
CA GLY A 55 -9.37 -8.99 -13.30
C GLY A 55 -8.15 -8.40 -12.62
N LEU A 56 -8.17 -8.31 -11.28
CA LEU A 56 -7.00 -7.94 -10.50
C LEU A 56 -5.96 -9.05 -10.53
N THR A 57 -4.70 -8.65 -10.59
CA THR A 57 -3.59 -9.53 -10.26
C THR A 57 -3.63 -9.89 -8.79
N PHE A 58 -2.95 -10.99 -8.45
CA PHE A 58 -2.84 -11.46 -7.08
C PHE A 58 -2.23 -10.39 -6.15
N ASP A 59 -1.17 -9.72 -6.59
CA ASP A 59 -0.50 -8.67 -5.81
C ASP A 59 -1.38 -7.43 -5.62
N GLU A 60 -2.16 -7.02 -6.63
CA GLU A 60 -3.11 -5.91 -6.49
C GLU A 60 -4.19 -6.24 -5.44
N ALA A 61 -4.77 -7.44 -5.48
CA ALA A 61 -5.73 -7.87 -4.48
C ALA A 61 -5.10 -7.96 -3.07
N ALA A 62 -3.86 -8.46 -2.97
CA ALA A 62 -3.13 -8.50 -1.71
C ALA A 62 -2.82 -7.10 -1.17
N SER A 63 -2.55 -6.12 -2.05
CA SER A 63 -2.34 -4.73 -1.63
C SER A 63 -3.60 -4.11 -1.01
N ILE A 64 -4.78 -4.43 -1.56
CA ILE A 64 -6.07 -4.02 -1.00
C ILE A 64 -6.24 -4.68 0.37
N HIS A 65 -5.96 -5.98 0.48
CA HIS A 65 -6.03 -6.70 1.76
C HIS A 65 -5.13 -6.04 2.81
N LEU A 66 -3.87 -5.75 2.46
CA LEU A 66 -2.90 -5.07 3.33
C LEU A 66 -3.40 -3.70 3.81
N TYR A 67 -4.08 -2.94 2.94
CA TYR A 67 -4.66 -1.64 3.28
C TYR A 67 -5.88 -1.76 4.21
N THR A 68 -6.69 -2.81 4.05
CA THR A 68 -7.96 -2.98 4.80
C THR A 68 -7.83 -3.82 6.06
N MET A 69 -6.77 -4.60 6.21
CA MET A 69 -6.57 -5.44 7.39
C MET A 69 -6.27 -4.57 8.62
N GLU A 70 -6.56 -5.11 9.81
CA GLU A 70 -6.22 -4.46 11.06
C GLU A 70 -4.71 -4.65 11.36
N TRP A 71 -4.09 -3.57 11.82
CA TRP A 71 -2.69 -3.54 12.25
C TRP A 71 -2.66 -3.44 13.77
N ASP A 72 -1.64 -4.03 14.40
CA ASP A 72 -1.55 -4.01 15.86
C ASP A 72 -1.38 -2.57 16.35
N SER A 73 -2.32 -2.16 17.20
CA SER A 73 -2.50 -0.80 17.66
C SER A 73 -1.42 -0.32 18.64
N GLU A 74 -0.63 -1.23 19.24
CA GLU A 74 0.46 -0.85 20.15
C GLU A 74 1.55 -0.02 19.44
N HIS A 75 1.64 -0.14 18.12
CA HIS A 75 2.52 0.65 17.26
C HIS A 75 1.76 1.36 16.13
N GLY A 76 0.43 1.39 16.23
CA GLY A 76 -0.46 1.94 15.22
C GLY A 76 -0.13 3.40 14.95
N THR A 77 0.22 3.69 13.70
CA THR A 77 0.21 5.06 13.20
C THR A 77 -1.15 5.65 13.53
N ARG A 78 -1.18 6.65 14.42
CA ARG A 78 -2.39 7.39 14.76
C ARG A 78 -2.97 7.89 13.44
N TYR A 79 -4.12 7.34 13.05
CA TYR A 79 -4.98 7.98 12.08
C TYR A 79 -5.20 9.42 12.57
N PHE A 80 -4.74 10.39 11.77
CA PHE A 80 -4.96 11.83 11.99
C PHE A 80 -6.40 12.19 11.65
#